data_AF-A0A932HZC5-F1
#
_entry.id   AF-A0A932HZC5-F1
#
_cell.length_a   1.000
_cell.length_b   1.000
_cell.length_c   1.000
_cell.angle_alpha   90.00
_cell.angle_beta   90.00
_cell.angle_gamma   90.00
#
_symmetry.space_group_name_H-M   'P 1'
#
loop_
_entity.id
_entity.type
_entity.pdbx_description
1 polymer ?
#
loop_
_entity_poly.entity_id
_entity_poly.type
_entity_poly.pdbx_seq_one_letter_code
_entity_poly.pdbx_strand_id
1 'polypeptide(L)'
;MNDNRKFKDFPDDYKSKIHQEHTSYYIRGEDQINQAAFLYIKHLFLLNGGGAVAVLSYKGATFTKLPDLSLGYPLLFLTLGLIFSAILVGVEYLRLNYYYGKVTKVYSNFISNRITFAQFDEEAQNIQPKVWYSILLGGTALILFILGIAYGVVEGFIYLGRNR
;
A
#
# COMPACT_ATOMS: atom_id res chain seq x y z
N MET A 1 31.38 11.38 12.65
CA MET A 1 31.82 12.41 13.62
C MET A 1 31.11 12.08 14.93
N ASN A 2 31.82 11.81 16.03
CA ASN A 2 31.21 11.26 17.26
C ASN A 2 30.77 12.40 18.18
N ASP A 3 29.61 13.00 17.89
CA ASP A 3 29.07 14.13 18.65
C ASP A 3 28.16 13.65 19.78
N ASN A 4 28.66 13.77 21.01
CA ASN A 4 28.01 13.29 22.24
C ASN A 4 27.08 14.33 22.89
N ARG A 5 26.84 15.48 22.25
CA ARG A 5 25.92 16.49 22.77
C ARG A 5 24.50 15.93 22.91
N LYS A 6 23.80 16.34 23.95
CA LYS A 6 22.38 16.08 24.15
C LYS A 6 21.56 17.25 23.61
N PHE A 7 20.28 17.04 23.35
CA PHE A 7 19.39 18.07 22.79
C PHE A 7 19.41 19.40 23.55
N LYS A 8 19.51 19.36 24.89
CA LYS A 8 19.61 20.56 25.73
C LYS A 8 20.84 21.44 25.43
N ASP A 9 21.90 20.85 24.90
CA ASP A 9 23.20 21.50 24.67
C ASP A 9 23.25 22.24 23.32
N PHE A 10 22.21 22.11 22.49
CA PHE A 10 22.10 22.82 21.21
C PHE A 10 21.49 24.22 21.38
N PRO A 11 21.83 25.16 20.47
CA PRO A 11 21.23 26.49 20.49
C PRO A 11 19.72 26.45 20.16
N ASP A 12 18.99 27.48 20.58
CA ASP A 12 17.52 27.47 20.60
C ASP A 12 16.89 27.46 19.20
N ASP A 13 17.58 28.02 18.21
CA ASP A 13 17.22 27.95 16.79
C ASP A 13 17.19 26.50 16.29
N TYR A 14 18.21 25.71 16.64
CA TYR A 14 18.28 24.29 16.31
C TYR A 14 17.19 23.49 17.02
N LYS A 15 16.96 23.77 18.30
CA LYS A 15 15.90 23.12 19.08
C LYS A 15 14.52 23.36 18.47
N SER A 16 14.23 24.60 18.09
CA SER A 16 13.00 24.99 17.41
C SER A 16 12.81 24.22 16.10
N LYS A 17 13.87 24.13 15.29
CA LYS A 17 13.85 23.37 14.02
C LYS A 17 13.53 21.89 14.23
N ILE A 18 14.20 21.23 15.17
CA ILE A 18 13.96 19.81 15.48
C ILE A 18 12.54 19.57 16.03
N HIS A 19 12.02 20.50 16.84
CA HIS A 19 10.62 20.45 17.30
C HIS A 19 9.63 20.57 16.16
N GLN A 20 9.86 21.50 15.23
CA GLN A 20 9.06 21.65 14.01
C GLN A 20 9.14 20.39 13.15
N GLU A 21 10.32 19.81 12.97
CA GLU A 21 10.50 18.57 12.21
C GLU A 21 9.75 17.41 12.87
N HIS A 22 9.92 17.17 14.18
CA HIS A 22 9.20 16.15 14.93
C HIS A 22 7.68 16.29 14.80
N THR A 23 7.17 17.52 14.97
CA THR A 23 5.74 17.83 14.81
C THR A 23 5.27 17.59 13.38
N SER A 24 6.09 17.99 12.39
CA SER A 24 5.78 17.77 10.99
C SER A 24 5.75 16.29 10.61
N TYR A 25 6.62 15.44 11.18
CA TYR A 25 6.59 14.00 10.94
C TYR A 25 5.36 13.34 11.54
N TYR A 26 4.89 13.84 12.68
CA TYR A 26 3.65 13.38 13.29
C TYR A 26 2.43 13.71 12.40
N ILE A 27 2.30 14.99 12.01
CA ILE A 27 1.17 15.48 11.19
C ILE A 27 1.22 14.91 9.76
N ARG A 28 2.37 15.01 9.08
CA ARG A 28 2.55 14.47 7.72
C ARG A 28 2.43 12.96 7.69
N GLY A 29 2.80 12.28 8.76
CA GLY A 29 2.64 10.84 8.86
C GLY A 29 1.19 10.42 8.76
N GLU A 30 0.33 11.04 9.57
CA GLU A 30 -1.10 10.78 9.55
C GLU A 30 -1.75 11.15 8.20
N ASP A 31 -1.44 12.33 7.66
CA ASP A 31 -1.97 12.78 6.37
C ASP A 31 -1.52 11.90 5.20
N GLN A 32 -0.24 11.51 5.15
CA GLN A 32 0.26 10.64 4.09
C GLN A 32 -0.30 9.22 4.21
N ILE A 33 -0.54 8.72 5.42
CA ILE A 33 -1.22 7.43 5.63
C ILE A 33 -2.63 7.50 5.05
N ASN A 34 -3.38 8.56 5.37
CA ASN A 34 -4.75 8.74 4.90
C ASN A 34 -4.82 8.92 3.38
N GLN A 35 -3.93 9.74 2.81
CA GLN A 35 -3.85 9.94 1.35
C GLN A 35 -3.44 8.68 0.60
N ALA A 36 -2.45 7.94 1.12
CA ALA A 36 -2.03 6.66 0.54
C ALA A 36 -3.17 5.65 0.59
N ALA A 37 -3.81 5.48 1.75
CA ALA A 37 -4.97 4.59 1.91
C ALA A 37 -6.09 4.96 0.93
N PHE A 38 -6.42 6.25 0.79
CA PHE A 38 -7.42 6.72 -0.16
C PHE A 38 -7.04 6.43 -1.63
N LEU A 39 -5.79 6.70 -2.01
CA LEU A 39 -5.27 6.38 -3.36
C LEU A 39 -5.32 4.89 -3.67
N TYR A 40 -4.93 4.04 -2.71
CA TYR A 40 -5.00 2.59 -2.86
C TYR A 40 -6.44 2.11 -2.98
N ILE A 41 -7.35 2.54 -2.09
CA ILE A 41 -8.78 2.22 -2.18
C ILE A 41 -9.33 2.62 -3.55
N LYS A 42 -9.00 3.83 -4.04
CA LYS A 42 -9.42 4.31 -5.36
C LYS A 42 -8.90 3.45 -6.51
N HIS A 43 -7.60 3.12 -6.52
CA HIS A 43 -7.02 2.24 -7.55
C HIS A 43 -7.63 0.84 -7.50
N LEU A 44 -7.95 0.34 -6.32
CA LEU A 44 -8.55 -0.97 -6.11
C LEU A 44 -10.01 -1.02 -6.59
N PHE A 45 -10.79 0.04 -6.35
CA PHE A 45 -12.12 0.17 -6.95
C PHE A 45 -12.06 0.32 -8.47
N LEU A 46 -11.06 1.01 -9.02
CA LEU A 46 -10.87 1.14 -10.47
C LEU A 46 -10.49 -0.19 -11.13
N LEU A 47 -9.54 -0.94 -10.55
CA LEU A 47 -9.07 -2.22 -11.08
C LEU A 47 -10.14 -3.32 -10.94
N ASN A 48 -10.75 -3.46 -9.76
CA ASN A 48 -11.78 -4.48 -9.54
C ASN A 48 -13.13 -4.10 -10.15
N GLY A 49 -13.53 -2.83 -10.06
CA GLY A 49 -14.74 -2.33 -10.69
C GLY A 49 -14.63 -2.38 -12.22
N GLY A 50 -13.50 -1.97 -12.79
CA GLY A 50 -13.25 -2.07 -14.22
C GLY A 50 -13.20 -3.52 -14.72
N GLY A 51 -12.52 -4.41 -13.99
CA GLY A 51 -12.45 -5.84 -14.31
C GLY A 51 -13.82 -6.53 -14.21
N ALA A 52 -14.58 -6.27 -13.15
CA ALA A 52 -15.92 -6.84 -13.00
C ALA A 52 -16.91 -6.29 -14.03
N VAL A 53 -16.86 -4.98 -14.33
CA VAL A 53 -17.65 -4.39 -15.42
C VAL A 53 -17.26 -4.98 -16.76
N ALA A 54 -15.97 -5.23 -17.04
CA ALA A 54 -15.53 -5.86 -18.29
C ALA A 54 -16.06 -7.29 -18.42
N VAL A 55 -15.97 -8.10 -17.36
CA VAL A 55 -16.50 -9.48 -17.35
C VAL A 55 -18.03 -9.51 -17.43
N LEU A 56 -18.72 -8.61 -16.71
CA LEU A 56 -20.16 -8.47 -16.77
C LEU A 56 -20.64 -7.92 -18.12
N SER A 57 -19.89 -7.02 -18.76
CA SER A 57 -20.20 -6.49 -20.10
C SER A 57 -19.99 -7.56 -21.17
N TYR A 58 -18.92 -8.36 -21.07
CA TYR A 58 -18.71 -9.54 -21.91
C TYR A 58 -19.86 -10.55 -21.75
N LYS A 59 -20.29 -10.82 -20.50
CA LYS A 59 -21.47 -11.65 -20.22
C LYS A 59 -22.76 -11.02 -20.78
N GLY A 60 -23.01 -9.74 -20.54
CA GLY A 60 -24.21 -9.03 -21.01
C GLY A 60 -24.33 -9.01 -22.53
N ALA A 61 -23.21 -8.87 -23.24
CA ALA A 61 -23.15 -8.98 -24.70
C ALA A 61 -23.36 -10.41 -25.22
N THR A 62 -23.15 -11.44 -24.38
CA THR A 62 -23.30 -12.87 -24.74
C THR A 62 -24.57 -13.53 -24.19
N PHE A 63 -25.33 -12.88 -23.30
CA PHE A 63 -26.57 -13.37 -22.68
C PHE A 63 -27.67 -13.73 -23.71
N THR A 64 -27.60 -13.20 -24.93
CA THR A 64 -28.47 -13.64 -26.04
C THR A 64 -28.22 -15.09 -26.51
N LYS A 65 -27.17 -15.80 -26.04
CA LYS A 65 -26.81 -17.14 -26.53
C LYS A 65 -26.35 -18.17 -25.48
N LEU A 66 -26.28 -17.85 -24.18
CA LEU A 66 -25.63 -18.73 -23.19
C LEU A 66 -26.45 -18.88 -21.88
N PRO A 67 -27.21 -19.98 -21.69
CA PRO A 67 -28.03 -20.17 -20.50
C PRO A 67 -27.28 -20.68 -19.25
N ASP A 68 -26.02 -21.14 -19.34
CA ASP A 68 -25.40 -21.93 -18.25
C ASP A 68 -24.01 -21.49 -17.77
N LEU A 69 -23.52 -20.29 -18.11
CA LEU A 69 -22.29 -19.78 -17.49
C LEU A 69 -22.59 -19.25 -16.08
N SER A 70 -22.35 -20.09 -15.07
CA SER A 70 -22.56 -19.78 -13.66
C SER A 70 -21.99 -18.40 -13.29
N LEU A 71 -22.77 -17.59 -12.57
CA LEU A 71 -22.36 -16.28 -12.04
C LEU A 71 -21.21 -16.38 -11.03
N GLY A 72 -20.84 -17.60 -10.60
CA GLY A 72 -19.88 -17.86 -9.54
C GLY A 72 -18.47 -17.34 -9.80
N TYR A 73 -17.91 -17.56 -10.99
CA TYR A 73 -16.51 -17.20 -11.26
C TYR A 73 -16.28 -15.67 -11.32
N PRO A 74 -17.09 -14.86 -12.03
CA PRO A 74 -16.94 -13.40 -11.99
C PRO A 74 -17.09 -12.81 -10.58
N LEU A 75 -18.05 -13.31 -9.80
CA LEU A 75 -18.21 -12.92 -8.41
C LEU A 75 -17.02 -13.34 -7.54
N LEU A 76 -16.46 -14.52 -7.78
CA LEU A 76 -15.27 -15.01 -7.08
C LEU A 76 -14.05 -14.12 -7.37
N PHE A 77 -13.80 -13.76 -8.63
CA PHE A 77 -12.71 -12.84 -8.98
C PHE A 77 -12.90 -11.45 -8.40
N LEU A 78 -14.14 -10.92 -8.41
CA LEU A 78 -14.47 -9.66 -7.73
C LEU A 78 -14.20 -9.76 -6.22
N THR A 79 -14.63 -10.84 -5.58
CA THR A 79 -14.48 -11.03 -4.12
C THR A 79 -13.01 -11.19 -3.73
N LEU A 80 -12.25 -12.01 -4.46
CA LEU A 80 -10.81 -12.14 -4.26
C LEU A 80 -10.09 -10.81 -4.48
N GLY A 81 -10.48 -10.09 -5.54
CA GLY A 81 -10.00 -8.73 -5.80
C GLY A 81 -10.18 -7.82 -4.61
N LEU A 82 -11.37 -7.76 -4.01
CA LEU A 82 -11.66 -6.97 -2.81
C LEU A 82 -10.87 -7.44 -1.58
N ILE A 83 -10.73 -8.75 -1.37
CA ILE A 83 -9.98 -9.30 -0.22
C ILE A 83 -8.50 -8.94 -0.33
N PHE A 84 -7.86 -9.19 -1.47
CA PHE A 84 -6.47 -8.81 -1.68
C PHE A 84 -6.28 -7.30 -1.53
N SER A 85 -7.22 -6.51 -2.05
CA SER A 85 -7.22 -5.05 -1.89
C SER A 85 -7.19 -4.60 -0.42
N ALA A 86 -8.06 -5.17 0.41
CA ALA A 86 -8.11 -4.87 1.83
C ALA A 86 -6.81 -5.27 2.54
N ILE A 87 -6.23 -6.42 2.16
CA ILE A 87 -4.92 -6.87 2.68
C ILE A 87 -3.81 -5.89 2.29
N LEU A 88 -3.75 -5.44 1.04
CA LEU A 88 -2.75 -4.48 0.58
C LEU A 88 -2.84 -3.15 1.37
N VAL A 89 -4.06 -2.62 1.55
CA VAL A 89 -4.30 -1.40 2.34
C VAL A 89 -3.89 -1.61 3.80
N GLY A 90 -4.26 -2.74 4.40
CA GLY A 90 -3.89 -3.06 5.78
C GLY A 90 -2.38 -3.19 5.98
N VAL A 91 -1.68 -3.88 5.08
CA VAL A 91 -0.22 -4.03 5.12
C VAL A 91 0.47 -2.68 4.96
N GLU A 92 0.00 -1.84 4.05
CA GLU A 92 0.58 -0.50 3.84
C GLU A 92 0.33 0.41 5.04
N TYR A 93 -0.87 0.37 5.62
CA TYR A 93 -1.21 1.07 6.85
C TYR A 93 -0.28 0.66 8.00
N LEU A 94 -0.05 -0.64 8.18
CA LEU A 94 0.88 -1.15 9.19
C LEU A 94 2.33 -0.72 8.91
N ARG A 95 2.77 -0.76 7.65
CA ARG A 95 4.11 -0.32 7.23
C ARG A 95 4.34 1.15 7.56
N LEU A 96 3.40 2.01 7.20
CA LEU A 96 3.52 3.45 7.42
C LEU A 96 3.44 3.79 8.91
N ASN A 97 2.51 3.19 9.67
CA ASN A 97 2.46 3.38 11.13
C ASN A 97 3.74 2.92 11.82
N TYR A 98 4.30 1.78 11.39
CA TYR A 98 5.58 1.31 11.92
C TYR A 98 6.73 2.28 11.62
N TYR A 99 6.78 2.78 10.38
CA TYR A 99 7.81 3.73 9.95
C TYR A 99 7.71 5.05 10.72
N TYR A 100 6.55 5.71 10.69
CA TYR A 100 6.32 6.97 11.39
C TYR A 100 6.47 6.81 12.90
N GLY A 101 5.97 5.72 13.48
CA GLY A 101 6.15 5.41 14.91
C GLY A 101 7.62 5.29 15.31
N LYS A 102 8.48 4.71 14.46
CA LYS A 102 9.92 4.69 14.69
C LYS A 102 10.53 6.09 14.62
N VAL A 103 10.23 6.85 13.58
CA VAL A 103 10.75 8.22 13.41
C VAL A 103 10.38 9.07 14.62
N THR A 104 9.10 9.13 14.98
CA THR A 104 8.62 9.91 16.14
C THR A 104 9.29 9.47 17.43
N LYS A 105 9.51 8.16 17.63
CA LYS A 105 10.21 7.64 18.82
C LYS A 105 11.67 8.10 18.90
N VAL A 106 12.40 8.08 17.78
CA VAL A 106 13.81 8.53 17.73
C VAL A 106 13.91 10.02 18.05
N TYR A 107 13.09 10.85 17.42
CA TYR A 107 13.02 12.29 17.72
C TYR A 107 12.61 12.56 19.16
N SER A 108 11.60 11.86 19.69
CA SER A 108 11.14 11.99 21.07
C SER A 108 12.24 11.62 22.08
N ASN A 109 12.98 10.53 21.83
CA ASN A 109 14.12 10.12 22.65
C ASN A 109 15.23 11.18 22.64
N PHE A 110 15.53 11.76 21.48
CA PHE A 110 16.54 12.80 21.36
C PHE A 110 16.12 14.08 22.10
N ILE A 111 14.91 14.58 21.83
CA ILE A 111 14.33 15.76 22.51
C ILE A 111 14.29 15.57 24.02
N SER A 112 13.95 14.37 24.48
CA SER A 112 13.90 13.98 25.90
C SER A 112 15.29 13.73 26.51
N ASN A 113 16.38 14.00 25.78
CA ASN A 113 17.77 13.83 26.24
C ASN A 113 18.14 12.39 26.65
N ARG A 114 17.41 11.39 26.13
CA ARG A 114 17.65 9.95 26.39
C ARG A 114 18.76 9.37 25.51
N ILE A 115 18.97 9.94 24.34
CA ILE A 115 20.03 9.57 23.38
C ILE A 115 20.90 10.78 23.03
N THR A 116 22.14 10.56 22.58
CA THR A 116 23.05 11.61 22.08
C THR A 116 22.79 11.92 20.61
N PHE A 117 23.37 13.01 20.09
CA PHE A 117 23.27 13.34 18.67
C PHE A 117 23.87 12.25 17.77
N ALA A 118 25.02 11.67 18.12
CA ALA A 118 25.60 10.54 17.37
C ALA A 118 24.64 9.34 17.28
N GLN A 119 23.96 9.01 18.38
CA GLN A 119 22.95 7.94 18.40
C GLN A 119 21.70 8.32 17.60
N PHE A 120 21.27 9.57 17.67
CA PHE A 120 20.15 10.07 16.88
C PHE A 120 20.44 9.99 15.37
N ASP A 121 21.63 10.41 14.93
CA ASP A 121 22.04 10.34 13.52
C ASP A 121 22.14 8.88 13.03
N GLU A 122 22.72 7.98 13.84
CA GLU A 122 22.77 6.56 13.53
C GLU A 122 21.37 5.92 13.45
N GLU A 123 20.49 6.17 14.42
CA GLU A 123 19.12 5.63 14.42
C GLU A 123 18.29 6.22 13.27
N ALA A 124 18.44 7.51 12.97
CA ALA A 124 17.75 8.16 11.85
C ALA A 124 18.18 7.57 10.49
N GLN A 125 19.47 7.32 10.29
CA GLN A 125 19.99 6.70 9.05
C GLN A 125 19.50 5.26 8.88
N ASN A 126 19.28 4.54 9.98
CA ASN A 126 18.74 3.18 9.97
C ASN A 126 17.23 3.12 9.69
N ILE A 127 16.51 4.24 9.78
CA ILE A 127 15.09 4.33 9.44
C ILE A 127 14.94 4.59 7.94
N GLN A 128 15.27 3.58 7.12
CA GLN A 128 14.95 3.61 5.69
C GLN A 128 13.65 2.85 5.41
N PRO A 129 12.75 3.42 4.59
CA PRO A 129 11.59 2.70 4.11
C PRO A 129 12.08 1.52 3.25
N LYS A 130 11.85 0.29 3.73
CA LYS A 130 12.25 -0.91 2.99
C LYS A 130 11.42 -1.03 1.71
N VAL A 131 12.07 -0.84 0.56
CA VAL A 131 11.46 -0.83 -0.80
C VAL A 131 10.85 -2.19 -1.19
N TRP A 132 11.34 -3.29 -0.62
CA TRP A 132 10.90 -4.65 -0.99
C TRP A 132 9.39 -4.88 -0.75
N TYR A 133 8.77 -4.21 0.22
CA TYR A 133 7.33 -4.32 0.45
C TYR A 133 6.55 -3.80 -0.76
N SER A 134 6.91 -2.65 -1.31
CA SER A 134 6.28 -2.08 -2.50
C SER A 134 6.47 -2.98 -3.73
N ILE A 135 7.62 -3.65 -3.86
CA ILE A 135 7.89 -4.64 -4.91
C ILE A 135 6.98 -5.86 -4.76
N LEU A 136 6.80 -6.35 -3.54
CA LEU A 136 5.97 -7.53 -3.26
C LEU A 136 4.49 -7.24 -3.54
N LEU A 137 4.00 -6.05 -3.15
CA LEU A 137 2.64 -5.58 -3.42
C LEU A 137 2.39 -5.43 -4.93
N GLY A 138 3.30 -4.74 -5.64
CA GLY A 138 3.22 -4.56 -7.09
C GLY A 138 3.31 -5.87 -7.87
N GLY A 139 4.20 -6.77 -7.46
CA GLY A 139 4.34 -8.10 -8.06
C GLY A 139 3.08 -8.97 -7.87
N THR A 140 2.48 -8.95 -6.67
CA THR A 140 1.25 -9.71 -6.39
C THR A 140 0.08 -9.21 -7.24
N ALA A 141 -0.09 -7.90 -7.37
CA ALA A 141 -1.12 -7.30 -8.21
C ALA A 141 -0.94 -7.68 -9.70
N LEU A 142 0.30 -7.67 -10.19
CA LEU A 142 0.63 -8.06 -11.56
C LEU A 142 0.32 -9.54 -11.83
N ILE A 143 0.65 -10.43 -10.89
CA ILE A 143 0.36 -11.87 -11.01
C ILE A 143 -1.16 -12.10 -11.08
N LEU A 144 -1.94 -11.47 -10.19
CA LEU A 144 -3.40 -11.60 -10.20
C LEU A 144 -4.02 -11.08 -11.50
N PHE A 145 -3.49 -9.98 -12.04
CA PHE A 145 -3.92 -9.44 -13.34
C PHE A 145 -3.64 -10.42 -14.49
N ILE A 146 -2.44 -10.99 -14.54
CA ILE A 146 -2.06 -11.99 -15.56
C ILE A 146 -2.95 -13.23 -15.46
N LEU A 147 -3.20 -13.73 -14.25
CA LEU A 147 -4.08 -14.88 -14.01
C LEU A 147 -5.53 -14.60 -14.46
N GLY A 148 -6.04 -13.40 -14.20
CA GLY A 148 -7.35 -12.97 -14.66
C GLY A 148 -7.48 -12.94 -16.18
N ILE A 149 -6.47 -12.39 -16.88
CA ILE A 149 -6.40 -12.42 -18.35
C ILE A 149 -6.32 -13.85 -18.88
N ALA A 150 -5.41 -14.66 -18.34
CA ALA A 150 -5.20 -16.03 -18.78
C ALA A 150 -6.50 -16.86 -18.64
N TYR A 151 -7.21 -16.72 -17.52
CA TYR A 151 -8.50 -17.36 -17.31
C TYR A 151 -9.54 -16.91 -18.34
N GLY A 152 -9.68 -15.59 -18.57
CA GLY A 152 -10.63 -15.05 -19.55
C GLY A 152 -10.34 -15.53 -20.98
N VAL A 153 -9.07 -15.63 -21.36
CA VAL A 153 -8.65 -16.16 -22.67
C VAL A 153 -8.97 -17.64 -22.81
N VAL A 154 -8.67 -18.46 -21.79
CA VAL A 154 -8.95 -19.91 -21.79
C VAL A 154 -10.45 -20.19 -21.89
N GLU A 155 -11.27 -19.52 -21.09
CA GLU A 155 -12.75 -19.59 -21.19
C GLU A 155 -13.23 -19.19 -22.59
N GLY A 156 -12.66 -18.12 -23.17
CA GLY A 156 -12.96 -17.69 -24.53
C GLY A 156 -12.65 -18.76 -25.59
N PHE A 157 -11.51 -19.44 -25.48
CA PHE A 157 -11.14 -20.53 -26.38
C PHE A 157 -12.03 -21.77 -26.20
N ILE A 158 -12.33 -22.17 -24.95
CA ILE A 158 -13.24 -23.29 -24.66
C ILE A 158 -14.64 -23.00 -25.25
N TYR A 159 -15.12 -21.77 -25.14
CA TYR A 159 -16.39 -21.35 -25.72
C TYR A 159 -16.39 -21.45 -27.25
N LEU A 160 -15.35 -20.94 -27.92
CA LEU A 160 -15.21 -21.03 -29.36
C LEU A 160 -15.07 -22.49 -29.85
N GLY A 161 -14.46 -23.36 -29.06
CA GLY A 161 -14.31 -24.79 -29.35
C GLY A 161 -15.59 -25.61 -29.14
N ARG A 162 -16.46 -25.23 -28.19
CA ARG A 162 -17.77 -25.88 -27.95
C ARG A 162 -18.85 -25.52 -28.98
N ASN A 163 -18.70 -24.39 -29.68
CA ASN A 163 -19.67 -23.89 -30.66
C ASN A 163 -19.22 -24.06 -32.12
N ARG A 164 -18.22 -24.91 -32.37
CA ARG A 164 -17.86 -25.42 -33.69
C ARG A 164 -18.33 -26.86 -33.80
#